data_AF-A0A6M3ITC4-F1
#
_entry.id   AF-A0A6M3ITC4-F1
#
_cell.length_a   1.000
_cell.length_b   1.000
_cell.length_c   1.000
_cell.angle_alpha   90.00
_cell.angle_beta   90.00
_cell.angle_gamma   90.00
#
_symmetry.space_group_name_H-M   'P 1'
#
loop_
_entity.id
_entity.type
_entity.pdbx_description
1 polymer ?
#
loop_
_entity_poly.entity_id
_entity_poly.type
_entity_poly.pdbx_seq_one_letter_code
_entity_poly.pdbx_strand_id
1 'polypeptide(L)'
;MGITNYPHGLASNGVPLLGGQARFDGWWGKSRFVDYDHGSDSKTGLSPELAYKNLQTAITASSINDVIYVRNRDQDITSTDPEYIIPASTTNWSIAEAQTHLSIIGASNMSHIPFQAGSLAVYLRGHGTANTTAVMDVRGAFTLIENLAFHRGASTAGGLIALTGNSTSLRALGTTISNCLFRLYSSTTHGAIYSLDNWFINIFGCDFHDCLVGIHFYGSSSTVRRERIASCIFRNQTAASVCNNIYLAGSSGQDVTISDCDFLGEVPTATTGPSGVAGCIYAGSAIQGTVIRCNYSDDSIEGTAAAAITANGLTQVACNQAKWGADTGPGGLEGS
;
A
#
# COMPACT_ATOMS: atom_id res chain seq x y z
N MET A 1 39.76 -0.12 23.87
CA MET A 1 39.45 -0.36 22.44
C MET A 1 38.33 0.59 22.06
N GLY A 2 38.68 1.69 21.40
CA GLY A 2 37.77 2.80 21.13
C GLY A 2 37.06 2.64 19.79
N ILE A 3 35.73 2.77 19.81
CA ILE A 3 34.87 2.95 18.64
C ILE A 3 35.23 4.29 18.01
N THR A 4 36.16 4.32 17.04
CA THR A 4 36.58 5.59 16.38
C THR A 4 36.85 5.49 14.87
N ASN A 5 36.43 4.41 14.19
CA ASN A 5 36.60 4.28 12.72
C ASN A 5 35.27 4.11 11.96
N TYR A 6 34.34 5.05 12.15
CA TYR A 6 33.32 5.35 11.14
C TYR A 6 33.61 6.75 10.59
N PRO A 7 34.14 6.88 9.35
CA PRO A 7 34.50 8.19 8.78
C PRO A 7 33.30 9.07 8.42
N HIS A 8 32.09 8.59 8.68
CA HIS A 8 30.87 9.38 8.75
C HIS A 8 30.17 8.95 10.03
N GLY A 9 30.06 9.85 11.01
CA GLY A 9 29.58 9.52 12.35
C GLY A 9 28.22 8.83 12.36
N LEU A 10 27.79 8.39 13.54
CA LEU A 10 26.38 8.12 13.86
C LEU A 10 25.55 9.41 13.77
N ALA A 11 25.63 10.11 12.64
CA ALA A 11 24.70 11.15 12.24
C ALA A 11 23.58 10.43 11.51
N SER A 12 22.46 10.30 12.20
CA SER A 12 21.17 9.93 11.64
C SER A 12 20.80 10.94 10.55
N ASN A 13 21.21 10.65 9.31
CA ASN A 13 20.61 11.22 8.11
C ASN A 13 19.31 10.46 7.81
N GLY A 14 18.38 10.45 8.77
CA GLY A 14 17.01 9.98 8.55
C GLY A 14 16.69 8.54 8.95
N VAL A 15 17.59 7.79 9.62
CA VAL A 15 17.26 6.48 10.22
C VAL A 15 17.04 6.67 11.73
N PRO A 16 15.87 6.28 12.30
CA PRO A 16 15.54 6.55 13.68
C PRO A 16 16.47 5.79 14.63
N LEU A 17 17.20 6.55 15.44
CA LEU A 17 17.93 6.06 16.58
C LEU A 17 16.91 5.82 17.71
N LEU A 18 16.58 4.55 17.98
CA LEU A 18 15.93 4.04 19.19
C LEU A 18 14.48 4.53 19.46
N GLY A 19 13.49 3.67 19.16
CA GLY A 19 12.13 3.77 19.73
C GLY A 19 10.98 3.57 18.74
N GLY A 20 11.20 3.69 17.43
CA GLY A 20 10.27 3.26 16.40
C GLY A 20 10.59 1.83 15.96
N GLN A 21 9.59 1.10 15.44
CA GLN A 21 9.78 -0.27 14.91
C GLN A 21 11.06 -0.36 14.07
N ALA A 22 11.88 -1.38 14.34
CA ALA A 22 13.17 -1.56 13.68
C ALA A 22 13.00 -1.49 12.16
N ARG A 23 13.61 -0.48 11.53
CA ARG A 23 13.71 -0.41 10.08
C ARG A 23 14.65 -1.53 9.65
N PHE A 24 14.13 -2.47 8.87
CA PHE A 24 14.90 -3.60 8.35
C PHE A 24 15.67 -3.16 7.10
N ASP A 25 16.60 -2.22 7.25
CA ASP A 25 17.62 -2.03 6.22
C ASP A 25 18.41 -3.34 6.18
N GLY A 26 18.36 -4.07 5.06
CA GLY A 26 19.00 -5.36 4.92
C GLY A 26 20.51 -5.26 5.19
N TRP A 27 20.97 -5.66 6.38
CA TRP A 27 22.37 -5.53 6.80
C TRP A 27 23.39 -6.22 5.89
N TRP A 28 22.92 -7.08 4.99
CA TRP A 28 23.73 -7.91 4.11
C TRP A 28 23.74 -7.44 2.65
N GLY A 29 22.89 -6.48 2.28
CA GLY A 29 22.80 -5.95 0.92
C GLY A 29 23.48 -4.59 0.76
N LYS A 30 23.49 -4.10 -0.48
CA LYS A 30 23.95 -2.74 -0.80
C LYS A 30 22.81 -1.74 -0.69
N SER A 31 23.14 -0.55 -0.22
CA SER A 31 22.26 0.62 -0.37
C SER A 31 22.43 1.23 -1.76
N ARG A 32 21.31 1.51 -2.41
CA ARG A 32 21.24 2.17 -3.71
C ARG A 32 20.38 3.42 -3.61
N PHE A 33 20.70 4.42 -4.41
CA PHE A 33 20.03 5.71 -4.40
C PHE A 33 19.46 6.03 -5.77
N VAL A 34 18.25 6.57 -5.78
CA VAL A 34 17.54 7.03 -6.98
C VAL A 34 17.19 8.50 -6.79
N ASP A 35 17.59 9.33 -7.75
CA ASP A 35 17.31 10.77 -7.80
C ASP A 35 16.93 11.12 -9.25
N TYR A 36 15.66 11.41 -9.49
CA TYR A 36 15.16 11.64 -10.85
C TYR A 36 15.60 13.00 -11.41
N ASP A 37 15.98 13.96 -10.57
CA ASP A 37 16.38 15.32 -10.97
C ASP A 37 17.88 15.42 -11.23
N HIS A 38 18.70 14.77 -10.41
CA HIS A 38 20.17 14.90 -10.43
C HIS A 38 20.91 13.59 -10.71
N GLY A 39 20.19 12.47 -10.75
CA GLY A 39 20.77 11.15 -11.02
C GLY A 39 21.15 10.95 -12.47
N SER A 40 21.93 9.89 -12.72
CA SER A 40 22.19 9.39 -14.07
C SER A 40 22.29 7.87 -14.05
N ASP A 41 21.68 7.21 -15.03
CA ASP A 41 21.70 5.75 -15.15
C ASP A 41 23.06 5.16 -15.50
N SER A 42 24.02 6.01 -15.88
CA SER A 42 25.42 5.62 -16.05
C SER A 42 26.21 5.56 -14.74
N LYS A 43 25.64 6.04 -13.62
CA LYS A 43 26.30 6.01 -12.29
C LYS A 43 26.07 4.67 -11.59
N THR A 44 26.74 4.46 -10.46
CA THR A 44 26.69 3.18 -9.71
C THR A 44 25.51 3.06 -8.76
N GLY A 45 24.86 4.19 -8.42
CA GLY A 45 23.79 4.25 -7.43
C GLY A 45 24.25 4.01 -6.00
N LEU A 46 25.54 3.83 -5.70
CA LEU A 46 26.01 3.40 -4.36
C LEU A 46 26.19 4.55 -3.35
N SER A 47 25.97 5.79 -3.78
CA SER A 47 25.89 6.97 -2.91
C SER A 47 24.85 7.96 -3.46
N PRO A 48 24.35 8.90 -2.65
CA PRO A 48 23.43 9.93 -3.12
C PRO A 48 23.96 10.77 -4.30
N GLU A 49 25.24 11.12 -4.30
CA GLU A 49 25.90 11.89 -5.38
C GLU A 49 26.04 11.06 -6.67
N LEU A 50 26.05 9.73 -6.51
CA LEU A 50 26.13 8.75 -7.58
C LEU A 50 24.78 8.06 -7.88
N ALA A 51 23.66 8.67 -7.50
CA ALA A 51 22.33 8.09 -7.66
C ALA A 51 21.98 7.75 -9.13
N TYR A 52 21.22 6.67 -9.31
CA TYR A 52 20.55 6.35 -10.57
C TYR A 52 19.47 7.40 -10.88
N LYS A 53 19.19 7.63 -12.16
CA LYS A 53 18.08 8.50 -12.55
C LYS A 53 16.76 7.75 -12.49
N ASN A 54 16.74 6.50 -12.95
CA ASN A 54 15.53 5.69 -13.06
C ASN A 54 15.47 4.59 -12.00
N LEU A 55 14.32 4.45 -11.36
CA LEU A 55 14.05 3.39 -10.39
C LEU A 55 14.20 1.99 -10.99
N GLN A 56 13.77 1.76 -12.24
CA GLN A 56 13.92 0.45 -12.87
C GLN A 56 15.40 0.06 -13.03
N THR A 57 16.27 1.02 -13.36
CA THR A 57 17.71 0.80 -13.47
C THR A 57 18.30 0.38 -12.12
N ALA A 58 17.88 1.03 -11.03
CA ALA A 58 18.27 0.63 -9.68
C ALA A 58 17.77 -0.78 -9.32
N ILE A 59 16.50 -1.10 -9.61
CA ILE A 59 15.93 -2.43 -9.38
C ILE A 59 16.72 -3.50 -10.14
N THR A 60 16.99 -3.28 -11.43
CA THR A 60 17.74 -4.23 -12.26
C THR A 60 19.19 -4.41 -11.78
N ALA A 61 19.81 -3.36 -11.24
CA ALA A 61 21.16 -3.44 -10.69
C ALA A 61 21.22 -4.13 -9.32
N SER A 62 20.09 -4.22 -8.60
CA SER A 62 20.02 -4.77 -7.24
C SER A 62 20.14 -6.29 -7.18
N SER A 63 20.76 -6.76 -6.10
CA SER A 63 20.82 -8.16 -5.69
C SER A 63 19.94 -8.47 -4.48
N ILE A 64 19.95 -9.72 -4.02
CA ILE A 64 19.23 -10.16 -2.82
C ILE A 64 19.66 -9.30 -1.61
N ASN A 65 18.68 -8.90 -0.78
CA ASN A 65 18.84 -8.04 0.40
C ASN A 65 19.24 -6.58 0.13
N ASP A 66 19.40 -6.14 -1.12
CA ASP A 66 19.69 -4.73 -1.40
C ASP A 66 18.54 -3.82 -0.94
N VAL A 67 18.85 -2.56 -0.66
CA VAL A 67 17.89 -1.51 -0.32
C VAL A 67 18.02 -0.37 -1.31
N ILE A 68 16.90 0.11 -1.84
CA ILE A 68 16.82 1.26 -2.75
C ILE A 68 16.13 2.40 -2.01
N TYR A 69 16.83 3.51 -1.86
CA TYR A 69 16.28 4.77 -1.39
C TYR A 69 15.88 5.64 -2.58
N VAL A 70 14.63 6.06 -2.63
CA VAL A 70 14.09 6.92 -3.68
C VAL A 70 13.92 8.33 -3.14
N ARG A 71 14.67 9.30 -3.68
CA ARG A 71 14.51 10.72 -3.33
C ARG A 71 13.20 11.26 -3.91
N ASN A 72 12.56 12.16 -3.17
CA ASN A 72 11.49 12.98 -3.69
C ASN A 72 11.98 13.77 -4.92
N ARG A 73 11.06 14.03 -5.86
CA ARG A 73 11.31 15.02 -6.90
C ARG A 73 11.50 16.39 -6.28
N ASP A 74 12.33 17.22 -6.90
CA ASP A 74 12.42 18.62 -6.54
C ASP A 74 11.07 19.29 -6.80
N GLN A 75 10.64 20.15 -5.86
CA GLN A 75 9.36 20.82 -6.00
C GLN A 75 9.41 21.82 -7.15
N ASP A 76 8.53 21.66 -8.13
CA ASP A 76 8.21 22.74 -9.05
C ASP A 76 7.39 23.80 -8.27
N ILE A 77 8.04 24.91 -7.92
CA ILE A 77 7.43 26.03 -7.20
C ILE A 77 6.28 26.69 -7.95
N THR A 78 6.11 26.39 -9.25
CA THR A 78 5.02 26.90 -10.08
C THR A 78 3.87 25.89 -10.25
N SER A 79 4.08 24.63 -9.87
CA SER A 79 3.05 23.58 -9.92
C SER A 79 2.25 23.55 -8.62
N THR A 80 0.93 23.42 -8.74
CA THR A 80 0.04 23.14 -7.60
C THR A 80 -0.04 21.64 -7.26
N ASP A 81 0.36 20.78 -8.19
CA ASP A 81 0.29 19.33 -8.06
C ASP A 81 1.68 18.73 -7.74
N PRO A 82 1.74 17.63 -6.96
CA PRO A 82 2.98 16.91 -6.73
C PRO A 82 3.59 16.42 -8.04
N GLU A 83 4.91 16.54 -8.16
CA GLU A 83 5.60 16.01 -9.32
C GLU A 83 5.69 14.48 -9.24
N TYR A 84 5.17 13.82 -10.27
CA TYR A 84 5.15 12.36 -10.34
C TYR A 84 6.46 11.82 -10.91
N ILE A 85 7.00 10.80 -10.25
CA ILE A 85 7.97 9.90 -10.84
C ILE A 85 7.21 8.95 -11.77
N ILE A 86 7.61 8.93 -13.04
CA ILE A 86 7.02 8.07 -14.08
C ILE A 86 8.15 7.17 -14.63
N PRO A 87 7.89 5.89 -14.95
CA PRO A 87 8.88 5.05 -15.60
C PRO A 87 9.39 5.70 -16.89
N ALA A 88 10.69 5.68 -17.14
CA ALA A 88 11.24 6.17 -18.42
C ALA A 88 10.97 5.22 -19.59
N SER A 89 10.63 3.95 -19.33
CA SER A 89 10.21 3.01 -20.36
C SER A 89 8.69 3.05 -20.56
N THR A 90 8.23 2.45 -21.65
CA THR A 90 6.80 2.27 -21.93
C THR A 90 6.14 1.19 -21.06
N THR A 91 6.88 0.63 -20.10
CA THR A 91 6.43 -0.41 -19.17
C THR A 91 6.51 0.12 -17.74
N ASN A 92 5.62 -0.37 -16.88
CA ASN A 92 5.67 -0.09 -15.46
C ASN A 92 6.84 -0.83 -14.77
N TRP A 93 7.08 -0.53 -13.49
CA TRP A 93 8.20 -1.13 -12.75
C TRP A 93 7.95 -2.60 -12.44
N SER A 94 9.02 -3.40 -12.44
CA SER A 94 8.96 -4.79 -12.02
C SER A 94 10.14 -5.19 -11.15
N ILE A 95 9.83 -5.84 -10.03
CA ILE A 95 10.77 -6.55 -9.16
C ILE A 95 10.65 -8.03 -9.53
N ALA A 96 11.68 -8.57 -10.17
CA ALA A 96 11.70 -9.98 -10.56
C ALA A 96 12.00 -10.90 -9.36
N GLU A 97 11.76 -12.19 -9.56
CA GLU A 97 11.92 -13.23 -8.53
C GLU A 97 13.35 -13.28 -7.95
N ALA A 98 14.35 -12.95 -8.77
CA ALA A 98 15.75 -12.91 -8.36
C ALA A 98 16.07 -11.80 -7.34
N GLN A 99 15.26 -10.74 -7.26
CA GLN A 99 15.42 -9.65 -6.28
C GLN A 99 14.66 -9.96 -4.98
N THR A 100 14.90 -11.15 -4.43
CA THR A 100 14.36 -11.56 -3.13
C THR A 100 14.93 -10.66 -2.01
N HIS A 101 14.13 -10.32 -1.00
CA HIS A 101 14.47 -9.41 0.10
C HIS A 101 14.81 -7.97 -0.35
N LEU A 102 14.44 -7.56 -1.56
CA LEU A 102 14.67 -6.18 -2.00
C LEU A 102 13.79 -5.23 -1.19
N SER A 103 14.38 -4.15 -0.68
CA SER A 103 13.63 -3.07 -0.04
C SER A 103 13.61 -1.84 -0.95
N ILE A 104 12.44 -1.23 -1.17
CA ILE A 104 12.30 0.06 -1.85
C ILE A 104 11.63 1.03 -0.87
N ILE A 105 12.36 2.07 -0.51
CA ILE A 105 12.00 3.02 0.53
C ILE A 105 12.02 4.42 -0.05
N GLY A 106 10.90 5.14 0.03
CA GLY A 106 10.91 6.57 -0.25
C GLY A 106 11.61 7.35 0.87
N ALA A 107 12.49 8.28 0.50
CA ALA A 107 13.18 9.17 1.43
C ALA A 107 12.28 10.29 1.99
N SER A 108 10.96 10.11 1.89
CA SER A 108 9.93 11.04 2.34
C SER A 108 9.55 10.81 3.80
N ASN A 109 9.08 11.86 4.47
CA ASN A 109 8.45 11.76 5.79
C ASN A 109 6.94 11.53 5.65
N MET A 110 6.54 10.41 5.02
CA MET A 110 5.15 10.10 4.67
C MET A 110 4.20 9.76 5.85
N SER A 111 4.29 10.45 6.98
CA SER A 111 3.28 10.33 8.03
C SER A 111 2.10 11.27 7.70
N HIS A 112 1.05 10.72 7.06
CA HIS A 112 -0.27 11.34 6.91
C HIS A 112 -0.32 12.73 6.23
N ILE A 113 0.53 12.97 5.23
CA ILE A 113 0.54 14.26 4.54
C ILE A 113 -0.68 14.37 3.61
N PRO A 114 -1.53 15.39 3.73
CA PRO A 114 -2.62 15.62 2.79
C PRO A 114 -2.07 15.86 1.38
N PHE A 115 -2.69 15.22 0.39
CA PHE A 115 -2.28 15.17 -1.02
C PHE A 115 -1.90 16.52 -1.66
N GLN A 116 -2.43 17.64 -1.14
CA GLN A 116 -2.16 18.98 -1.63
C GLN A 116 -0.82 19.58 -1.19
N ALA A 117 -0.09 18.96 -0.26
CA ALA A 117 1.28 19.39 0.08
C ALA A 117 2.28 18.74 -0.88
N GLY A 118 2.26 19.21 -2.13
CA GLY A 118 2.89 18.62 -3.31
C GLY A 118 4.43 18.52 -3.37
N SER A 119 5.14 18.30 -2.26
CA SER A 119 6.61 18.14 -2.30
C SER A 119 7.22 17.17 -1.29
N LEU A 120 6.43 16.61 -0.37
CA LEU A 120 7.01 15.88 0.74
C LEU A 120 7.01 14.36 0.56
N ALA A 121 6.26 13.81 -0.41
CA ALA A 121 6.16 12.38 -0.66
C ALA A 121 6.76 11.95 -2.02
N VAL A 122 7.24 10.72 -2.09
CA VAL A 122 7.69 10.08 -3.34
C VAL A 122 6.48 9.53 -4.09
N TYR A 123 5.98 10.26 -5.08
CA TYR A 123 4.81 9.85 -5.87
C TYR A 123 5.21 9.05 -7.11
N LEU A 124 4.93 7.75 -7.08
CA LEU A 124 5.09 6.84 -8.21
C LEU A 124 3.79 6.78 -9.02
N ARG A 125 3.90 7.03 -10.33
CA ARG A 125 2.77 6.98 -11.27
C ARG A 125 3.08 6.04 -12.43
N GLY A 126 2.12 5.19 -12.78
CA GLY A 126 2.25 4.31 -13.94
C GLY A 126 2.41 5.08 -15.25
N HIS A 127 3.14 4.49 -16.19
CA HIS A 127 3.36 5.08 -17.51
C HIS A 127 2.02 5.21 -18.26
N GLY A 128 1.83 6.30 -19.01
CA GLY A 128 0.55 6.61 -19.68
C GLY A 128 0.09 5.54 -20.69
N THR A 129 1.03 4.79 -21.26
CA THR A 129 0.74 3.71 -22.24
C THR A 129 0.68 2.32 -21.62
N ALA A 130 1.14 2.12 -20.38
CA ALA A 130 1.12 0.83 -19.69
C ALA A 130 -0.20 0.66 -18.92
N ASN A 131 -1.31 0.73 -19.65
CA ASN A 131 -2.63 0.95 -19.08
C ASN A 131 -3.39 -0.31 -18.64
N THR A 132 -2.81 -1.50 -18.83
CA THR A 132 -3.39 -2.78 -18.41
C THR A 132 -2.63 -3.46 -17.27
N THR A 133 -1.45 -2.95 -16.90
CA THR A 133 -0.60 -3.53 -15.87
C THR A 133 -0.57 -2.67 -14.60
N ALA A 134 -0.13 -3.27 -13.50
CA ALA A 134 0.11 -2.54 -12.26
C ALA A 134 1.25 -1.54 -12.42
N VAL A 135 1.22 -0.46 -11.62
CA VAL A 135 2.30 0.52 -11.54
C VAL A 135 3.59 -0.14 -11.09
N MET A 136 3.49 -1.13 -10.19
CA MET A 136 4.60 -1.99 -9.81
C MET A 136 4.15 -3.46 -9.78
N ASP A 137 4.87 -4.32 -10.48
CA ASP A 137 4.71 -5.78 -10.40
C ASP A 137 5.82 -6.38 -9.54
N VAL A 138 5.45 -7.02 -8.44
CA VAL A 138 6.37 -7.60 -7.46
C VAL A 138 6.29 -9.11 -7.55
N ARG A 139 7.43 -9.73 -7.87
CA ARG A 139 7.61 -11.19 -7.93
C ARG A 139 8.67 -11.69 -6.97
N GLY A 140 9.57 -10.81 -6.50
CA GLY A 140 10.55 -11.12 -5.48
C GLY A 140 9.90 -11.40 -4.12
N ALA A 141 10.30 -12.50 -3.48
CA ALA A 141 9.85 -12.83 -2.13
C ALA A 141 10.45 -11.89 -1.08
N PHE A 142 9.71 -11.67 0.00
CA PHE A 142 10.07 -10.87 1.19
C PHE A 142 10.50 -9.44 0.85
N THR A 143 9.90 -8.88 -0.21
CA THR A 143 10.13 -7.50 -0.61
C THR A 143 9.55 -6.55 0.43
N LEU A 144 10.21 -5.41 0.68
CA LEU A 144 9.67 -4.31 1.47
C LEU A 144 9.38 -3.12 0.55
N ILE A 145 8.19 -2.55 0.66
CA ILE A 145 7.78 -1.32 -0.03
C ILE A 145 7.33 -0.34 1.05
N GLU A 146 8.08 0.74 1.25
CA GLU A 146 7.87 1.66 2.37
C GLU A 146 7.94 3.13 1.96
N ASN A 147 7.11 4.00 2.56
CA ASN A 147 7.16 5.46 2.40
C ASN A 147 7.04 5.92 0.94
N LEU A 148 6.18 5.25 0.17
CA LEU A 148 5.90 5.57 -1.24
C LEU A 148 4.42 5.86 -1.43
N ALA A 149 4.11 6.84 -2.27
CA ALA A 149 2.76 7.12 -2.73
C ALA A 149 2.58 6.56 -4.14
N PHE A 150 1.47 5.88 -4.40
CA PHE A 150 1.13 5.31 -5.70
C PHE A 150 -0.11 5.97 -6.26
N HIS A 151 0.01 6.46 -7.48
CA HIS A 151 -1.09 7.07 -8.21
C HIS A 151 -1.29 6.37 -9.55
N ARG A 152 -2.53 5.98 -9.85
CA ARG A 152 -2.86 5.46 -11.18
C ARG A 152 -2.98 6.63 -12.14
N GLY A 153 -2.16 6.63 -13.21
CA GLY A 153 -2.27 7.64 -14.28
C GLY A 153 -3.56 7.51 -15.09
N ALA A 154 -3.50 7.65 -16.42
CA ALA A 154 -4.69 7.60 -17.29
C ALA A 154 -5.26 6.18 -17.54
N SER A 155 -4.88 5.19 -16.74
CA SER A 155 -5.17 3.77 -16.93
C SER A 155 -6.38 3.29 -16.13
N THR A 156 -7.11 2.29 -16.61
CA THR A 156 -8.33 1.78 -15.95
C THR A 156 -8.30 0.31 -15.54
N ALA A 157 -7.35 -0.54 -15.99
CA ALA A 157 -7.53 -1.99 -15.86
C ALA A 157 -6.77 -2.69 -14.70
N GLY A 158 -5.47 -2.44 -14.49
CA GLY A 158 -4.70 -3.30 -13.56
C GLY A 158 -4.10 -2.74 -12.25
N GLY A 159 -4.78 -2.41 -11.15
CA GLY A 159 -4.15 -2.11 -9.83
C GLY A 159 -2.94 -1.12 -9.71
N LEU A 160 -2.44 -0.87 -8.49
CA LEU A 160 -1.22 -0.06 -8.27
C LEU A 160 -0.02 -0.95 -8.03
N ILE A 161 -0.14 -1.87 -7.08
CA ILE A 161 0.84 -2.93 -6.83
C ILE A 161 0.17 -4.26 -7.17
N ALA A 162 0.79 -5.03 -8.06
CA ALA A 162 0.46 -6.43 -8.23
C ALA A 162 1.53 -7.29 -7.57
N LEU A 163 1.12 -8.17 -6.67
CA LEU A 163 1.93 -9.22 -6.10
C LEU A 163 1.66 -10.46 -6.96
N THR A 164 2.52 -10.73 -7.93
CA THR A 164 2.35 -11.85 -8.85
C THR A 164 3.43 -12.90 -8.59
N GLY A 165 3.00 -14.15 -8.42
CA GLY A 165 3.88 -15.30 -8.44
C GLY A 165 3.36 -16.28 -9.48
N ASN A 166 4.25 -16.95 -10.21
CA ASN A 166 3.82 -18.15 -10.93
C ASN A 166 3.68 -19.30 -9.91
N SER A 167 2.93 -20.34 -10.25
CA SER A 167 2.64 -21.45 -9.34
C SER A 167 3.88 -22.30 -8.97
N THR A 168 5.04 -22.05 -9.58
CA THR A 168 6.22 -22.93 -9.57
C THR A 168 7.51 -22.34 -8.96
N SER A 169 7.65 -21.02 -8.86
CA SER A 169 8.81 -20.36 -8.23
C SER A 169 8.37 -19.35 -7.17
N LEU A 170 9.34 -18.86 -6.38
CA LEU A 170 9.12 -18.01 -5.22
C LEU A 170 8.14 -16.89 -5.56
N ARG A 171 6.97 -16.98 -4.95
CA ARG A 171 5.89 -16.00 -5.03
C ARG A 171 6.38 -14.69 -4.41
N ALA A 172 5.62 -13.61 -4.52
CA ALA A 172 5.81 -12.41 -3.70
C ALA A 172 5.49 -12.65 -2.20
N LEU A 173 5.71 -13.88 -1.74
CA LEU A 173 5.62 -14.41 -0.38
C LEU A 173 6.26 -13.44 0.60
N GLY A 174 5.60 -13.17 1.72
CA GLY A 174 6.22 -12.39 2.79
C GLY A 174 6.44 -10.92 2.47
N THR A 175 5.93 -10.43 1.33
CA THR A 175 6.05 -9.01 0.98
C THR A 175 5.37 -8.15 2.04
N THR A 176 6.06 -7.09 2.45
CA THR A 176 5.56 -6.10 3.40
C THR A 176 5.41 -4.76 2.69
N ILE A 177 4.23 -4.17 2.83
CA ILE A 177 3.90 -2.84 2.31
C ILE A 177 3.55 -1.97 3.51
N SER A 178 4.36 -0.96 3.78
CA SER A 178 4.24 -0.17 5.01
C SER A 178 4.29 1.33 4.78
N ASN A 179 3.44 2.08 5.48
CA ASN A 179 3.42 3.54 5.44
C ASN A 179 3.37 4.10 4.00
N CYS A 180 2.54 3.48 3.16
CA CYS A 180 2.34 3.87 1.76
C CYS A 180 0.98 4.55 1.57
N LEU A 181 0.88 5.40 0.56
CA LEU A 181 -0.37 6.05 0.14
C LEU A 181 -0.81 5.49 -1.21
N PHE A 182 -2.08 5.17 -1.37
CA PHE A 182 -2.66 4.60 -2.58
C PHE A 182 -3.84 5.42 -3.05
N ARG A 183 -3.83 5.87 -4.31
CA ARG A 183 -4.96 6.55 -4.94
C ARG A 183 -5.36 5.89 -6.25
N LEU A 184 -6.58 5.36 -6.31
CA LEU A 184 -7.06 4.50 -7.40
C LEU A 184 -8.51 4.78 -7.80
N TYR A 185 -8.72 5.84 -8.59
CA TYR A 185 -10.07 6.31 -8.91
C TYR A 185 -10.99 5.33 -9.67
N SER A 186 -10.46 4.41 -10.49
CA SER A 186 -11.33 3.67 -11.43
C SER A 186 -10.74 2.36 -11.96
N SER A 187 -10.25 1.49 -11.09
CA SER A 187 -9.88 0.12 -11.51
C SER A 187 -11.01 -0.85 -11.23
N THR A 188 -11.69 -1.29 -12.28
CA THR A 188 -12.87 -2.17 -12.19
C THR A 188 -12.53 -3.62 -11.85
N THR A 189 -11.26 -4.03 -11.99
CA THR A 189 -10.89 -5.45 -11.95
C THR A 189 -9.96 -5.77 -10.77
N HIS A 190 -9.03 -4.88 -10.44
CA HIS A 190 -8.04 -5.10 -9.39
C HIS A 190 -8.04 -3.97 -8.37
N GLY A 191 -7.75 -4.28 -7.10
CA GLY A 191 -7.57 -3.27 -6.07
C GLY A 191 -6.27 -2.49 -6.22
N ALA A 192 -6.08 -1.47 -5.37
CA ALA A 192 -4.83 -0.72 -5.31
C ALA A 192 -3.67 -1.68 -5.04
N ILE A 193 -3.85 -2.58 -4.09
CA ILE A 193 -2.98 -3.74 -3.92
C ILE A 193 -3.73 -4.98 -4.39
N TYR A 194 -3.17 -5.69 -5.35
CA TYR A 194 -3.70 -6.94 -5.87
C TYR A 194 -2.71 -8.08 -5.57
N SER A 195 -3.17 -9.12 -4.89
CA SER A 195 -2.40 -10.33 -4.63
C SER A 195 -3.12 -11.55 -5.18
N LEU A 196 -2.43 -12.29 -6.02
CA LEU A 196 -2.90 -13.57 -6.54
C LEU A 196 -2.01 -14.69 -6.00
N ASP A 197 -2.61 -15.59 -5.24
CA ASP A 197 -1.97 -16.81 -4.75
C ASP A 197 -0.72 -16.60 -3.87
N ASN A 198 -0.45 -15.42 -3.30
CA ASN A 198 0.70 -15.25 -2.39
C ASN A 198 0.37 -15.61 -0.94
N TRP A 199 1.41 -15.85 -0.13
CA TRP A 199 1.28 -16.15 1.29
C TRP A 199 1.94 -15.05 2.13
N PHE A 200 1.50 -14.90 3.39
CA PHE A 200 2.12 -14.02 4.38
C PHE A 200 2.33 -12.58 3.92
N ILE A 201 1.36 -12.00 3.21
CA ILE A 201 1.43 -10.59 2.84
C ILE A 201 1.09 -9.73 4.04
N ASN A 202 1.91 -8.71 4.29
CA ASN A 202 1.73 -7.78 5.37
C ASN A 202 1.50 -6.36 4.85
N ILE A 203 0.45 -5.70 5.30
CA ILE A 203 0.10 -4.32 4.93
C ILE A 203 -0.10 -3.52 6.22
N PHE A 204 0.72 -2.48 6.43
CA PHE A 204 0.75 -1.73 7.68
C PHE A 204 0.75 -0.22 7.47
N GLY A 205 -0.02 0.53 8.27
CA GLY A 205 0.11 1.99 8.26
C GLY A 205 -0.23 2.65 6.92
N CYS A 206 -0.91 1.93 6.02
CA CYS A 206 -1.16 2.40 4.66
C CYS A 206 -2.44 3.21 4.58
N ASP A 207 -2.48 4.13 3.63
CA ASP A 207 -3.58 5.06 3.43
C ASP A 207 -4.16 4.91 2.02
N PHE A 208 -5.46 4.61 1.92
CA PHE A 208 -6.15 4.34 0.67
C PHE A 208 -7.20 5.42 0.41
N HIS A 209 -7.04 6.18 -0.67
CA HIS A 209 -7.94 7.29 -1.04
C HIS A 209 -8.63 6.97 -2.35
N ASP A 210 -9.97 7.10 -2.35
CA ASP A 210 -10.79 7.02 -3.56
C ASP A 210 -10.58 5.72 -4.35
N CYS A 211 -10.29 4.61 -3.66
CA CYS A 211 -10.02 3.32 -4.27
C CYS A 211 -11.33 2.55 -4.48
N LEU A 212 -11.68 2.17 -5.73
CA LEU A 212 -12.84 1.28 -5.96
C LEU A 212 -12.69 -0.03 -5.17
N VAL A 213 -11.47 -0.58 -5.19
CA VAL A 213 -11.03 -1.61 -4.25
C VAL A 213 -9.67 -1.24 -3.68
N GLY A 214 -9.54 -1.20 -2.35
CA GLY A 214 -8.26 -0.89 -1.71
C GLY A 214 -7.30 -2.08 -1.77
N ILE A 215 -7.65 -3.16 -1.10
CA ILE A 215 -6.87 -4.40 -1.04
C ILE A 215 -7.70 -5.52 -1.67
N HIS A 216 -7.14 -6.21 -2.65
CA HIS A 216 -7.76 -7.34 -3.33
C HIS A 216 -6.84 -8.56 -3.23
N PHE A 217 -7.21 -9.53 -2.37
CA PHE A 217 -6.50 -10.81 -2.26
C PHE A 217 -7.35 -11.97 -2.78
N TYR A 218 -6.83 -12.66 -3.78
CA TYR A 218 -7.45 -13.83 -4.38
C TYR A 218 -6.52 -15.06 -4.25
N GLY A 219 -7.05 -16.18 -3.77
CA GLY A 219 -6.29 -17.43 -3.62
C GLY A 219 -6.99 -18.65 -4.23
N SER A 220 -6.22 -19.53 -4.85
CA SER A 220 -6.64 -20.87 -5.26
C SER A 220 -6.59 -21.84 -4.08
N SER A 221 -7.17 -23.03 -4.26
CA SER A 221 -7.35 -24.04 -3.19
C SER A 221 -6.04 -24.67 -2.70
N SER A 222 -4.94 -24.34 -3.36
CA SER A 222 -3.59 -24.83 -3.03
C SER A 222 -2.82 -23.89 -2.10
N THR A 223 -3.41 -22.76 -1.71
CA THR A 223 -2.70 -21.67 -1.04
C THR A 223 -3.17 -21.45 0.38
N VAL A 224 -2.32 -21.72 1.39
CA VAL A 224 -2.63 -21.33 2.77
C VAL A 224 -2.23 -19.88 2.95
N ARG A 225 -3.21 -18.99 2.95
CA ARG A 225 -2.96 -17.55 3.09
C ARG A 225 -3.10 -17.13 4.54
N ARG A 226 -2.23 -16.23 4.99
CA ARG A 226 -2.11 -15.75 6.38
C ARG A 226 -1.77 -14.27 6.38
N GLU A 227 -2.59 -13.48 5.70
CA GLU A 227 -2.32 -12.07 5.51
C GLU A 227 -2.62 -11.26 6.76
N ARG A 228 -1.82 -10.21 6.96
CA ARG A 228 -2.01 -9.26 8.04
C ARG A 228 -2.19 -7.86 7.48
N ILE A 229 -3.32 -7.25 7.79
CA ILE A 229 -3.66 -5.88 7.42
C ILE A 229 -3.87 -5.13 8.73
N ALA A 230 -3.04 -4.14 9.02
CA ALA A 230 -3.21 -3.39 10.27
C ALA A 230 -2.88 -1.91 10.18
N SER A 231 -3.53 -1.11 11.04
CA SER A 231 -3.27 0.34 11.14
C SER A 231 -3.44 1.07 9.81
N CYS A 232 -4.32 0.58 8.94
CA CYS A 232 -4.57 1.20 7.65
C CYS A 232 -5.76 2.15 7.73
N ILE A 233 -5.73 3.21 6.92
CA ILE A 233 -6.84 4.16 6.79
C ILE A 233 -7.41 4.01 5.38
N PHE A 234 -8.72 3.88 5.29
CA PHE A 234 -9.46 3.86 4.04
C PHE A 234 -10.37 5.07 4.01
N ARG A 235 -10.17 5.97 3.04
CA ARG A 235 -10.96 7.18 2.83
C ARG A 235 -11.70 7.08 1.50
N ASN A 236 -13.02 6.95 1.57
CA ASN A 236 -13.88 6.95 0.40
C ASN A 236 -14.60 8.30 0.32
N GLN A 237 -14.37 9.08 -0.74
CA GLN A 237 -15.13 10.32 -0.94
C GLN A 237 -16.52 10.10 -1.56
N THR A 238 -16.81 8.91 -2.10
CA THR A 238 -18.13 8.60 -2.70
C THR A 238 -18.42 7.10 -2.68
N ALA A 239 -19.47 6.67 -1.97
CA ALA A 239 -19.89 5.26 -1.82
C ALA A 239 -20.16 4.55 -3.14
N ALA A 240 -20.79 5.26 -4.09
CA ALA A 240 -21.14 4.71 -5.40
C ALA A 240 -19.92 4.34 -6.26
N SER A 241 -18.73 4.79 -5.84
CA SER A 241 -17.46 4.56 -6.53
C SER A 241 -16.58 3.53 -5.82
N VAL A 242 -17.06 2.90 -4.75
CA VAL A 242 -16.31 1.89 -3.97
C VAL A 242 -17.11 0.60 -3.86
N CYS A 243 -16.47 -0.51 -4.23
CA CYS A 243 -17.03 -1.86 -4.08
C CYS A 243 -16.64 -2.43 -2.72
N ASN A 244 -15.33 -2.54 -2.45
CA ASN A 244 -14.84 -3.01 -1.16
C ASN A 244 -13.52 -2.35 -0.78
N ASN A 245 -13.36 -1.89 0.46
CA ASN A 245 -12.04 -1.41 0.92
C ASN A 245 -11.05 -2.58 1.02
N ILE A 246 -11.52 -3.72 1.53
CA ILE A 246 -10.77 -4.98 1.58
C ILE A 246 -11.63 -6.09 0.97
N TYR A 247 -11.12 -6.76 -0.05
CA TYR A 247 -11.74 -7.88 -0.73
C TYR A 247 -10.87 -9.13 -0.60
N LEU A 248 -11.33 -10.11 0.18
CA LEU A 248 -10.68 -11.39 0.40
C LEU A 248 -11.52 -12.51 -0.23
N ALA A 249 -11.06 -13.07 -1.34
CA ALA A 249 -11.80 -14.07 -2.10
C ALA A 249 -10.95 -15.28 -2.49
N GLY A 250 -11.61 -16.29 -3.03
CA GLY A 250 -10.99 -17.58 -3.35
C GLY A 250 -11.04 -18.54 -2.16
N SER A 251 -10.08 -19.46 -2.10
CA SER A 251 -10.04 -20.56 -1.13
C SER A 251 -8.89 -20.43 -0.12
N SER A 252 -9.00 -21.17 0.99
CA SER A 252 -7.94 -21.47 1.96
C SER A 252 -7.22 -20.28 2.62
N GLY A 253 -7.96 -19.21 2.94
CA GLY A 253 -7.45 -18.20 3.89
C GLY A 253 -7.52 -18.74 5.32
N GLN A 254 -6.42 -18.71 6.05
CA GLN A 254 -6.32 -19.12 7.45
C GLN A 254 -5.64 -18.03 8.26
N ASP A 255 -6.04 -17.81 9.51
CA ASP A 255 -5.38 -16.84 10.40
C ASP A 255 -5.27 -15.41 9.81
N VAL A 256 -6.16 -15.05 8.89
CA VAL A 256 -6.16 -13.69 8.31
C VAL A 256 -6.48 -12.69 9.41
N THR A 257 -5.64 -11.68 9.59
CA THR A 257 -5.84 -10.68 10.65
C THR A 257 -6.00 -9.31 10.05
N ILE A 258 -7.17 -8.69 10.31
CA ILE A 258 -7.43 -7.28 10.01
C ILE A 258 -7.57 -6.57 11.36
N SER A 259 -6.69 -5.62 11.66
CA SER A 259 -6.75 -4.93 12.95
C SER A 259 -6.46 -3.45 12.91
N ASP A 260 -7.04 -2.71 13.85
CA ASP A 260 -6.68 -1.30 14.08
C ASP A 260 -6.84 -0.42 12.82
N CYS A 261 -7.74 -0.78 11.91
CA CYS A 261 -7.97 -0.04 10.66
C CYS A 261 -9.13 0.95 10.81
N ASP A 262 -9.00 2.11 10.17
CA ASP A 262 -10.02 3.13 10.09
C ASP A 262 -10.68 3.11 8.71
N PHE A 263 -12.01 2.92 8.67
CA PHE A 263 -12.82 3.05 7.47
C PHE A 263 -13.62 4.35 7.58
N LEU A 264 -13.16 5.37 6.87
CA LEU A 264 -13.68 6.74 6.91
C LEU A 264 -14.45 7.05 5.62
N GLY A 265 -15.61 7.68 5.78
CA GLY A 265 -16.47 8.10 4.67
C GLY A 265 -17.64 7.13 4.45
N GLU A 266 -18.32 7.32 3.32
CA GLU A 266 -19.54 6.56 3.04
C GLU A 266 -19.26 5.05 2.86
N VAL A 267 -20.17 4.20 3.36
CA VAL A 267 -20.11 2.75 3.13
C VAL A 267 -20.10 2.45 1.64
N PRO A 268 -19.18 1.58 1.15
CA PRO A 268 -19.19 1.12 -0.23
C PRO A 268 -20.58 0.61 -0.65
N THR A 269 -21.14 1.14 -1.74
CA THR A 269 -22.43 0.71 -2.30
C THR A 269 -22.31 0.20 -3.74
N ALA A 270 -21.14 0.33 -4.37
CA ALA A 270 -20.95 -0.11 -5.75
C ALA A 270 -20.98 -1.64 -5.84
N THR A 271 -21.87 -2.17 -6.67
CA THR A 271 -21.93 -3.61 -7.00
C THR A 271 -21.10 -3.96 -8.23
N THR A 272 -20.49 -2.99 -8.89
CA THR A 272 -19.74 -3.16 -10.15
C THR A 272 -18.31 -3.70 -9.97
N GLY A 273 -17.94 -4.18 -8.78
CA GLY A 273 -16.62 -4.77 -8.53
C GLY A 273 -16.58 -6.30 -8.63
N PRO A 274 -15.41 -6.93 -8.36
CA PRO A 274 -15.17 -8.36 -8.58
C PRO A 274 -16.15 -9.30 -7.87
N SER A 275 -16.78 -8.82 -6.80
CA SER A 275 -17.65 -9.59 -5.92
C SER A 275 -19.13 -9.50 -6.25
N GLY A 276 -19.57 -8.43 -6.92
CA GLY A 276 -20.98 -8.05 -6.94
C GLY A 276 -21.54 -7.59 -5.58
N VAL A 277 -20.72 -7.52 -4.54
CA VAL A 277 -21.10 -7.32 -3.13
C VAL A 277 -20.36 -6.11 -2.58
N ALA A 278 -21.11 -5.11 -2.13
CA ALA A 278 -20.56 -3.90 -1.55
C ALA A 278 -20.33 -4.05 -0.03
N GLY A 279 -19.29 -3.40 0.49
CA GLY A 279 -19.03 -3.30 1.94
C GLY A 279 -17.55 -3.04 2.25
N CYS A 280 -17.24 -2.53 3.43
CA CYS A 280 -15.85 -2.20 3.82
C CYS A 280 -14.94 -3.44 3.74
N ILE A 281 -15.40 -4.57 4.27
CA ILE A 281 -14.67 -5.84 4.22
C ILE A 281 -15.58 -6.93 3.63
N TYR A 282 -15.10 -7.57 2.57
CA TYR A 282 -15.65 -8.81 2.08
C TYR A 282 -14.68 -9.96 2.35
N ALA A 283 -15.20 -11.06 2.91
CA ALA A 283 -14.47 -12.30 3.08
C ALA A 283 -15.30 -13.50 2.61
N GLY A 284 -14.77 -14.24 1.63
CA GLY A 284 -15.38 -15.48 1.14
C GLY A 284 -15.54 -16.54 2.24
N SER A 285 -16.43 -17.52 2.01
CA SER A 285 -16.74 -18.57 2.99
C SER A 285 -15.56 -19.46 3.39
N ALA A 286 -14.53 -19.53 2.55
CA ALA A 286 -13.32 -20.31 2.80
C ALA A 286 -12.20 -19.50 3.50
N ILE A 287 -12.49 -18.28 3.95
CA ILE A 287 -11.53 -17.41 4.65
C ILE A 287 -11.78 -17.48 6.13
N GLN A 288 -10.81 -17.95 6.90
CA GLN A 288 -10.80 -17.96 8.36
C GLN A 288 -9.86 -16.87 8.86
N GLY A 289 -10.32 -16.09 9.85
CA GLY A 289 -9.57 -14.97 10.36
C GLY A 289 -10.33 -14.11 11.37
N THR A 290 -9.67 -13.04 11.80
CA THR A 290 -10.14 -12.13 12.84
C THR A 290 -10.13 -10.70 12.33
N VAL A 291 -11.23 -9.98 12.59
CA VAL A 291 -11.32 -8.51 12.46
C VAL A 291 -11.47 -7.91 13.85
N ILE A 292 -10.53 -7.06 14.25
CA ILE A 292 -10.47 -6.56 15.62
C ILE A 292 -10.03 -5.09 15.71
N ARG A 293 -10.66 -4.32 16.61
CA ARG A 293 -10.31 -2.89 16.85
C ARG A 293 -10.35 -2.03 15.57
N CYS A 294 -11.19 -2.39 14.61
CA CYS A 294 -11.42 -1.54 13.45
C CYS A 294 -12.50 -0.51 13.76
N ASN A 295 -12.34 0.69 13.24
CA ASN A 295 -13.27 1.80 13.40
C ASN A 295 -13.96 2.07 12.05
N TYR A 296 -15.27 2.23 12.11
CA TYR A 296 -16.12 2.52 10.95
C TYR A 296 -16.81 3.85 11.26
N SER A 297 -16.40 4.92 10.59
CA SER A 297 -17.03 6.22 10.73
C SER A 297 -17.72 6.57 9.41
N ASP A 298 -19.04 6.49 9.42
CA ASP A 298 -19.90 7.00 8.36
C ASP A 298 -21.00 7.83 9.01
N ASP A 299 -21.41 8.89 8.33
CA ASP A 299 -22.62 9.66 8.65
C ASP A 299 -23.90 8.88 8.25
N SER A 300 -23.79 7.80 7.46
CA SER A 300 -24.93 7.01 6.93
C SER A 300 -25.10 5.58 7.51
N ILE A 301 -24.19 5.09 8.38
CA ILE A 301 -24.35 3.79 9.08
C ILE A 301 -25.28 3.97 10.29
N GLU A 302 -26.53 4.32 10.05
CA GLU A 302 -27.59 4.11 11.04
C GLU A 302 -27.96 2.63 11.05
N GLY A 303 -27.26 1.85 11.87
CA GLY A 303 -27.66 0.48 12.21
C GLY A 303 -26.75 -0.62 11.67
N THR A 304 -25.98 -1.18 12.61
CA THR A 304 -25.24 -2.45 12.54
C THR A 304 -23.90 -2.45 11.78
N ALA A 305 -22.81 -2.55 12.53
CA ALA A 305 -21.49 -2.96 12.03
C ALA A 305 -21.51 -4.30 11.25
N ALA A 306 -22.61 -5.07 11.36
CA ALA A 306 -22.86 -6.27 10.57
C ALA A 306 -23.06 -6.00 9.07
N ALA A 307 -23.55 -4.82 8.66
CA ALA A 307 -23.68 -4.46 7.26
C ALA A 307 -22.33 -4.10 6.60
N ALA A 308 -21.35 -3.63 7.38
CA ALA A 308 -20.02 -3.24 6.89
C ALA A 308 -19.08 -4.42 6.62
N ILE A 309 -19.41 -5.61 7.14
CA ILE A 309 -18.61 -6.83 7.00
C ILE A 309 -19.48 -7.93 6.42
N THR A 310 -19.31 -8.24 5.13
CA THR A 310 -19.92 -9.45 4.55
C THR A 310 -18.92 -10.59 4.69
N ALA A 311 -18.96 -11.29 5.82
CA ALA A 311 -18.01 -12.36 6.14
C ALA A 311 -18.72 -13.68 6.46
N ASN A 312 -18.75 -14.59 5.48
CA ASN A 312 -19.31 -15.93 5.68
C ASN A 312 -18.31 -16.92 6.32
N GLY A 313 -17.04 -16.53 6.51
CA GLY A 313 -15.99 -17.41 7.07
C GLY A 313 -15.18 -16.84 8.24
N LEU A 314 -15.30 -15.54 8.56
CA LEU A 314 -14.51 -14.94 9.65
C LEU A 314 -15.06 -15.39 11.00
N THR A 315 -14.18 -15.88 11.87
CA THR A 315 -14.53 -16.53 13.13
C THR A 315 -14.71 -15.55 14.29
N GLN A 316 -14.17 -14.34 14.17
CA GLN A 316 -14.28 -13.32 15.21
C GLN A 316 -14.31 -11.90 14.64
N VAL A 317 -15.42 -11.19 14.91
CA VAL A 317 -15.59 -9.74 14.70
C VAL A 317 -15.78 -9.13 16.09
N ALA A 318 -14.73 -8.53 16.67
CA ALA A 318 -14.75 -8.10 18.07
C ALA A 318 -14.14 -6.71 18.28
N CYS A 319 -14.65 -5.97 19.25
CA CYS A 319 -14.14 -4.65 19.66
C CYS A 319 -14.07 -3.61 18.53
N ASN A 320 -14.94 -3.74 17.52
CA ASN A 320 -15.06 -2.75 16.46
C ASN A 320 -15.97 -1.61 16.92
N GLN A 321 -15.56 -0.37 16.66
CA GLN A 321 -16.35 0.80 16.99
C GLN A 321 -17.03 1.33 15.73
N ALA A 322 -18.35 1.52 15.80
CA ALA A 322 -19.03 2.43 14.89
C ALA A 322 -19.03 3.80 15.58
N LYS A 323 -18.34 4.79 15.02
CA LYS A 323 -18.33 6.14 15.59
C LYS A 323 -19.54 6.89 15.05
N TRP A 324 -20.46 7.25 15.95
CA TRP A 324 -21.73 7.87 15.59
C TRP A 324 -21.57 9.40 15.54
N GLY A 325 -21.86 10.00 14.39
CA GLY A 325 -21.97 11.45 14.24
C GLY A 325 -23.27 11.98 14.83
N ALA A 326 -23.40 11.97 16.16
CA ALA A 326 -24.50 12.70 16.81
C ALA A 326 -24.13 14.18 16.93
N ASP A 327 -24.43 14.96 15.89
CA ASP A 327 -24.62 16.41 16.00
C ASP A 327 -26.04 16.75 15.50
N THR A 328 -27.05 16.19 16.18
CA THR A 328 -28.28 16.96 16.35
C THR A 328 -28.04 17.86 17.55
N GLY A 329 -27.84 19.15 17.28
CA GLY A 329 -27.70 20.17 18.33
C GLY A 329 -28.86 20.13 19.33
N PRO A 330 -28.76 20.83 20.47
CA PRO A 330 -29.80 20.83 21.50
C PRO A 330 -31.10 21.46 20.98
N GLY A 331 -31.92 20.64 20.32
CA GLY A 331 -33.25 20.98 19.85
C GLY A 331 -34.25 20.84 20.98
N GLY A 332 -34.50 21.95 21.68
CA GLY A 332 -35.78 22.33 22.28
C GLY A 332 -36.54 21.29 23.10
N LEU A 333 -36.26 21.24 24.40
CA LEU A 333 -37.32 20.96 25.38
C LEU A 333 -38.05 22.29 25.68
N GLU A 334 -39.07 22.64 24.89
CA GLU A 334 -40.12 23.57 25.32
C GLU A 334 -41.50 23.15 24.76
N GLY A 335 -42.38 22.70 25.66
CA GLY A 335 -43.78 23.14 25.70
C GLY A 335 -44.87 22.29 25.01
N SER A 336 -45.41 21.30 25.73
CA SER A 336 -46.86 21.20 26.02
C SER A 336 -47.11 20.24 27.19
#